data_AF-A0A524D3B5-F1
#
_entry.id   AF-A0A524D3B5-F1
#
_cell.length_a   1.000
_cell.length_b   1.000
_cell.length_c   1.000
_cell.angle_alpha   90.00
_cell.angle_beta   90.00
_cell.angle_gamma   90.00
#
_symmetry.space_group_name_H-M   'P 1'
#
loop_
_entity.id
_entity.type
_entity.pdbx_description
1 polymer ?
#
loop_
_entity_poly.entity_id
_entity_poly.type
_entity_poly.pdbx_seq_one_letter_code
_entity_poly.pdbx_strand_id
1 'polypeptide(L)'
;MERMRSGPVVSVVGAVLLAVSLFLLLPWNYIISLLFMFASVILIGVGFAFAKGVDKKLDAPEESCYYCGGTGKVKTGDIEEICPRCGGTGLAREDD
;
A
#
# COMPACT_ATOMS: atom_id res chain seq x y z
N MET A 1 -1.88 -7.50 12.03
CA MET A 1 -1.90 -6.03 12.21
C MET A 1 -0.47 -5.49 12.42
N GLU A 2 0.43 -5.58 11.43
CA GLU A 2 1.83 -5.07 11.57
C GLU A 2 2.27 -4.12 10.44
N ARG A 3 1.49 -3.94 9.37
CA ARG A 3 1.88 -3.07 8.23
C ARG A 3 1.84 -1.57 8.56
N MET A 4 1.03 -1.16 9.52
CA MET A 4 0.69 0.26 9.73
C MET A 4 1.74 1.08 10.51
N ARG A 5 2.80 0.44 11.04
CA ARG A 5 3.85 1.10 11.83
C ARG A 5 5.17 1.29 11.07
N SER A 6 5.30 0.70 9.87
CA SER A 6 6.60 0.59 9.20
C SER A 6 6.98 1.81 8.36
N GLY A 7 6.01 2.55 7.80
CA GLY A 7 6.25 3.75 6.98
C GLY A 7 7.17 4.80 7.63
N PRO A 8 6.86 5.31 8.84
CA PRO A 8 7.71 6.28 9.51
C PRO A 8 9.07 5.69 9.92
N VAL A 9 9.12 4.40 10.27
CA VAL A 9 10.38 3.72 10.64
C VAL A 9 11.32 3.64 9.44
N VAL A 10 10.82 3.27 8.26
CA VAL A 10 11.61 3.20 7.02
C VAL A 10 12.17 4.57 6.65
N SER A 11 11.40 5.65 6.83
CA SER A 11 11.86 7.01 6.57
C SER A 11 12.99 7.44 7.53
N VAL A 12 12.85 7.15 8.83
CA VAL A 12 13.89 7.44 9.83
C VAL A 12 15.18 6.65 9.55
N VAL A 13 15.06 5.35 9.25
CA VAL A 13 16.20 4.51 8.89
C VAL A 13 16.91 5.06 7.66
N GLY A 14 16.17 5.44 6.61
CA GLY A 14 16.74 6.05 5.40
C GLY A 14 17.50 7.34 5.68
N ALA A 15 16.99 8.21 6.56
CA ALA A 15 17.66 9.45 6.95
C ALA A 15 18.98 9.19 7.71
N VAL A 16 19.00 8.22 8.62
CA VAL A 16 20.22 7.81 9.34
C VAL A 16 21.26 7.24 8.37
N LEU A 17 20.83 6.38 7.44
CA LEU A 17 21.69 5.77 6.43
C LEU A 17 22.30 6.82 5.50
N LEU A 18 21.52 7.84 5.13
CA LEU A 18 22.00 8.99 4.36
C LEU A 18 23.08 9.76 5.12
N ALA A 19 22.85 10.08 6.39
CA ALA A 19 23.84 10.78 7.22
C ALA A 19 25.13 9.96 7.35
N VAL A 20 25.04 8.66 7.64
CA VAL A 20 26.20 7.76 7.73
C VAL A 20 26.96 7.72 6.40
N SER A 21 26.26 7.63 5.27
CA SER A 21 26.92 7.61 3.96
C SER A 21 27.66 8.92 3.66
N LEU A 22 27.06 10.07 3.98
CA LEU A 22 27.63 11.39 3.71
C LEU A 22 28.85 11.70 4.59
N PHE A 23 28.84 11.28 5.86
CA PHE A 23 29.91 11.59 6.81
C PHE A 23 31.01 10.51 6.90
N LEU A 24 30.69 9.22 6.77
CA LEU A 24 31.66 8.13 6.93
C LEU A 24 32.13 7.52 5.60
N LEU A 25 31.25 7.31 4.61
CA LEU A 25 31.64 6.64 3.37
C LEU A 25 32.30 7.57 2.35
N LEU A 26 31.86 8.83 2.30
CA LEU A 26 32.36 9.84 1.35
C LEU A 26 33.89 10.01 1.34
N PRO A 27 34.60 10.08 2.49
CA PRO A 27 36.07 10.26 2.50
C PRO A 27 36.85 9.00 2.09
N TRP A 28 36.27 7.80 2.20
CA TRP A 28 36.96 6.55 1.86
C TRP A 28 36.68 6.08 0.44
N ASN A 29 35.40 6.06 0.02
CA ASN A 29 34.99 5.48 -1.26
C ASN A 29 33.75 6.17 -1.82
N TYR A 30 33.96 7.18 -2.66
CA TYR A 30 32.88 8.01 -3.20
C TYR A 30 31.87 7.24 -4.08
N ILE A 31 32.28 6.22 -4.84
CA ILE A 31 31.38 5.43 -5.70
C ILE A 31 30.36 4.67 -4.85
N ILE A 32 30.84 3.99 -3.80
CA ILE A 32 29.99 3.22 -2.89
C ILE A 32 29.08 4.20 -2.13
N SER A 33 29.60 5.34 -1.69
CA SER A 33 28.82 6.39 -1.04
C SER A 33 27.67 6.87 -1.93
N LEU A 34 27.91 7.17 -3.21
CA LEU A 34 26.89 7.63 -4.15
C LEU A 34 25.73 6.61 -4.30
N LEU A 35 26.06 5.33 -4.35
CA LEU A 35 25.07 4.25 -4.46
C LEU A 35 24.18 4.18 -3.21
N PHE A 36 24.78 4.26 -2.03
CA PHE A 36 24.04 4.28 -0.76
C PHE A 36 23.21 5.55 -0.57
N MET A 37 23.71 6.71 -1.00
CA MET A 37 22.97 7.97 -0.96
C MET A 37 21.71 7.88 -1.83
N PHE A 38 21.83 7.35 -3.05
CA PHE A 38 20.69 7.15 -3.94
C PHE A 38 19.64 6.21 -3.32
N ALA A 39 20.06 5.06 -2.80
CA ALA A 39 19.17 4.12 -2.13
C ALA A 39 18.48 4.75 -0.91
N SER A 40 19.20 5.55 -0.13
CA SER A 40 18.66 6.23 1.05
C SER A 40 17.58 7.24 0.69
N VAL A 41 17.78 8.04 -0.36
CA VAL A 41 16.77 9.00 -0.84
C VAL A 41 15.50 8.29 -1.31
N ILE A 42 15.63 7.15 -2.01
CA ILE A 42 14.48 6.33 -2.42
C ILE A 42 13.73 5.83 -1.18
N LEU A 43 14.43 5.30 -0.19
CA LEU A 43 13.81 4.81 1.05
C LEU A 43 13.07 5.92 1.81
N ILE A 44 13.62 7.14 1.85
CA ILE A 44 12.97 8.30 2.46
C ILE A 44 11.70 8.65 1.70
N GLY A 45 11.76 8.75 0.37
CA GLY A 45 10.61 9.10 -0.47
C GLY A 45 9.47 8.08 -0.37
N VAL A 46 9.80 6.80 -0.48
CA VAL A 46 8.85 5.69 -0.35
C VAL A 46 8.30 5.61 1.08
N GLY A 47 9.15 5.73 2.10
CA GLY A 47 8.73 5.75 3.51
C GLY A 47 7.79 6.91 3.83
N PHE A 48 8.01 8.09 3.25
CA PHE A 48 7.13 9.24 3.42
C PHE A 48 5.79 9.07 2.69
N ALA A 49 5.78 8.46 1.50
CA ALA A 49 4.56 8.11 0.78
C ALA A 49 3.72 7.10 1.58
N PHE A 50 4.34 6.06 2.14
CA PHE A 50 3.70 5.10 3.03
C PHE A 50 3.20 5.76 4.32
N ALA A 51 3.98 6.67 4.93
CA ALA A 51 3.56 7.41 6.13
C ALA A 51 2.33 8.30 5.90
N LYS A 52 2.15 8.82 4.68
CA LYS A 52 0.95 9.58 4.28
C LYS A 52 -0.25 8.70 3.92
N GLY A 53 -0.11 7.37 3.95
CA GLY A 53 -1.21 6.44 3.71
C GLY A 53 -1.69 6.45 2.25
N VAL A 54 -0.76 6.64 1.29
CA VAL A 54 -1.06 6.54 -0.16
C VAL A 54 -1.64 5.15 -0.50
N ASP A 55 -1.40 4.14 0.35
CA ASP A 55 -1.88 2.77 0.20
C ASP A 55 -3.39 2.62 0.44
N LYS A 56 -4.03 3.54 1.16
CA LYS A 56 -5.47 3.48 1.46
C LYS A 56 -6.36 3.55 0.22
N LYS A 57 -5.82 3.94 -0.93
CA LYS A 57 -6.57 4.04 -2.19
C LYS A 57 -6.56 2.75 -3.03
N LEU A 58 -5.90 1.70 -2.56
CA LEU A 58 -5.88 0.38 -3.21
C LEU A 58 -6.66 -0.68 -2.44
N ASP A 59 -7.29 -0.32 -1.32
CA ASP A 59 -8.27 -1.19 -0.67
C ASP A 59 -9.49 -1.29 -1.59
N ALA A 60 -9.50 -2.33 -2.43
CA ALA A 60 -10.74 -2.83 -3.00
C ALA A 60 -11.72 -3.08 -1.84
N PRO A 61 -13.02 -2.81 -2.00
CA PRO A 61 -13.99 -3.04 -0.95
C PRO A 61 -13.83 -4.45 -0.39
N GLU A 62 -13.30 -4.57 0.84
CA GLU A 62 -13.05 -5.86 1.49
C GLU A 62 -14.36 -6.58 1.84
N GLU A 63 -15.45 -5.81 1.82
CA GLU A 63 -16.74 -6.25 2.30
C GLU A 63 -17.51 -6.91 1.17
N SER A 64 -18.00 -8.11 1.42
CA SER A 64 -18.89 -8.80 0.49
C SER A 64 -20.21 -8.04 0.37
N CYS A 65 -20.75 -7.93 -0.84
CA CYS A 65 -22.06 -7.31 -1.07
C CYS A 65 -23.13 -8.04 -0.22
N TYR A 66 -23.72 -7.35 0.76
CA TYR A 66 -24.68 -7.96 1.69
C TYR A 66 -25.89 -8.57 0.96
N TYR A 67 -26.26 -8.01 -0.20
CA TYR A 67 -27.45 -8.41 -0.94
C TYR A 67 -27.29 -9.79 -1.61
N CYS A 68 -26.07 -10.14 -2.04
CA CYS A 68 -25.78 -11.44 -2.65
C CYS A 68 -24.80 -12.30 -1.84
N GLY A 69 -24.40 -11.83 -0.65
CA GLY A 69 -23.46 -12.51 0.23
C GLY A 69 -22.10 -12.81 -0.41
N GLY A 70 -21.63 -11.95 -1.33
CA GLY A 70 -20.33 -12.16 -2.00
C GLY A 70 -20.38 -12.96 -3.30
N THR A 71 -21.52 -13.53 -3.67
CA THR A 71 -21.60 -14.45 -4.82
C THR A 71 -21.67 -13.76 -6.19
N GLY A 72 -22.01 -12.47 -6.21
CA GLY A 72 -22.24 -11.70 -7.44
C GLY A 72 -23.56 -12.05 -8.15
N LYS A 73 -24.36 -12.98 -7.61
CA LYS A 73 -25.60 -13.46 -8.23
C LYS A 73 -26.72 -13.56 -7.21
N VAL A 74 -27.96 -13.48 -7.67
CA VAL A 74 -29.15 -13.70 -6.85
C VAL A 74 -30.04 -14.74 -7.52
N LYS A 75 -30.63 -15.63 -6.72
CA LYS A 75 -31.61 -16.60 -7.20
C LYS A 75 -33.00 -16.02 -7.04
N THR A 76 -33.68 -15.76 -8.15
CA THR A 76 -35.09 -15.38 -8.18
C THR A 76 -35.87 -16.54 -8.80
N GLY A 77 -36.43 -17.40 -7.95
CA GLY A 77 -37.05 -18.66 -8.41
C GLY A 77 -36.00 -19.65 -8.92
N ASP A 78 -36.21 -20.21 -10.11
CA ASP A 78 -35.31 -21.17 -10.76
C ASP A 78 -34.20 -20.51 -11.62
N ILE A 79 -34.18 -19.17 -11.71
CA ILE A 79 -33.27 -18.44 -12.59
C ILE A 79 -32.19 -17.75 -11.75
N GLU A 80 -30.94 -17.91 -12.17
CA GLU A 80 -29.78 -17.26 -11.56
C GLU A 80 -29.48 -15.95 -12.31
N GLU A 81 -29.72 -14.81 -11.65
CA GLU A 81 -29.56 -13.49 -12.24
C GLU A 81 -28.33 -12.77 -11.65
N ILE A 82 -27.75 -11.86 -12.44
CA ILE A 82 -26.65 -11.00 -11.99
C ILE A 82 -27.16 -10.11 -10.86
N CYS A 83 -26.42 -10.04 -9.75
CA CYS A 83 -26.82 -9.21 -8.62
C CYS A 83 -26.90 -7.73 -9.08
N PRO A 84 -28.10 -7.11 -9.04
CA PRO A 84 -28.30 -5.75 -9.56
C PRO A 84 -27.56 -4.70 -8.73
N ARG A 85 -27.22 -5.03 -7.48
CA ARG A 85 -26.59 -4.11 -6.54
C ARG A 85 -25.08 -3.96 -6.77
N CYS A 86 -24.38 -5.08 -6.89
CA CYS A 86 -22.93 -5.12 -7.13
C CYS A 86 -22.57 -5.27 -8.62
N GLY A 87 -23.55 -5.42 -9.51
CA GLY A 87 -23.30 -5.59 -10.95
C GLY A 87 -22.55 -6.87 -11.29
N GLY A 88 -22.62 -7.90 -10.43
CA GLY A 88 -21.92 -9.16 -10.63
C GLY A 88 -20.57 -9.30 -9.94
N THR A 89 -20.05 -8.25 -9.30
CA THR A 89 -18.71 -8.29 -8.67
C THR A 89 -18.68 -9.05 -7.36
N GLY A 90 -19.82 -9.18 -6.67
CA GLY A 90 -19.91 -9.75 -5.33
C GLY A 90 -19.35 -8.83 -4.23
N LEU A 91 -18.83 -7.66 -4.57
CA LEU A 91 -18.24 -6.72 -3.59
C LEU A 91 -19.25 -5.64 -3.20
N ALA A 92 -19.18 -5.18 -1.94
CA ALA A 92 -19.92 -4.03 -1.47
C ALA A 92 -19.46 -2.77 -2.21
N ARG A 93 -20.38 -1.82 -2.40
CA ARG A 93 -20.02 -0.52 -2.96
C ARG A 93 -19.46 0.36 -1.85
N GLU A 94 -18.70 1.39 -2.21
CA GLU A 94 -18.20 2.38 -1.24
C GLU A 94 -19.35 3.14 -0.51
N ASP A 95 -20.57 3.12 -1.07
CA ASP A 95 -21.76 3.78 -0.51
C ASP A 95 -22.63 2.89 0.39
N ASP A 96 -22.21 1.65 0.66
CA ASP A 96 -22.94 0.65 1.47
C ASP A 96 -22.44 0.55 2.92
#